data_AF-A0A953MLB7-F1
#
_entry.id   AF-A0A953MLB7-F1
#
_cell.length_a   1.000
_cell.length_b   1.000
_cell.length_c   1.000
_cell.angle_alpha   90.00
_cell.angle_beta   90.00
_cell.angle_gamma   90.00
#
_symmetry.space_group_name_H-M   'P 1'
#
loop_
_entity.id
_entity.type
_entity.pdbx_description
1 polymer ?
#
loop_
_entity_poly.entity_id
_entity_poly.type
_entity_poly.pdbx_seq_one_letter_code
_entity_poly.pdbx_strand_id
1 'polypeptide(L)'
;MGHRRNIYVPKTKPWQKIVEELIDYAAGIVDSNEIAKQTLRNVQNRYSNLENDPSVKAAFKFLLEVAIAFQKDKPVEYLQSRGILDSNEFSILKLARAAVNYKKEEVVSHEYQTFAKQSLVDALNHWYINNIDKGVSLFNDKLNSEQILYKVSNGSGFCEVSRLFFSKFTERYLKYFLEREASEYISNTTLRNKFSQELELNVENISKHAFETAKITQSFSAGWFYNHVKGELPSDNEIKGFLAHAFGKMKRELLEEEIN
;
A
#
# COMPACT_ATOMS: atom_id res chain seq x y z
N MET A 1 -26.97 -15.81 -4.26
CA MET A 1 -27.40 -14.42 -3.99
C MET A 1 -26.15 -13.53 -3.97
N GLY A 2 -25.81 -12.97 -5.13
CA GLY A 2 -24.60 -12.17 -5.32
C GLY A 2 -24.94 -10.69 -5.35
N HIS A 3 -24.74 -9.98 -4.23
CA HIS A 3 -24.78 -8.52 -4.24
C HIS A 3 -23.47 -8.01 -4.83
N ARG A 4 -23.45 -7.78 -6.14
CA ARG A 4 -22.51 -6.82 -6.75
C ARG A 4 -22.91 -5.43 -6.25
N ARG A 5 -22.43 -5.04 -5.08
CA ARG A 5 -22.36 -3.62 -4.74
C ARG A 5 -21.24 -3.05 -5.61
N ASN A 6 -21.59 -2.59 -6.81
CA ASN A 6 -20.78 -1.66 -7.57
C ASN A 6 -20.72 -0.38 -6.73
N ILE A 7 -19.75 -0.31 -5.82
CA ILE A 7 -19.36 0.98 -5.25
C ILE A 7 -18.63 1.66 -6.40
N TYR A 8 -19.36 2.36 -7.26
CA TYR A 8 -18.76 3.31 -8.19
C TYR A 8 -18.15 4.39 -7.32
N VAL A 9 -16.86 4.28 -7.05
CA VAL A 9 -16.11 5.35 -6.40
C VAL A 9 -15.81 6.31 -7.55
N PRO A 10 -16.41 7.51 -7.60
CA PRO A 10 -16.04 8.48 -8.61
C PRO A 10 -14.56 8.79 -8.43
N LYS A 11 -13.74 8.34 -9.39
CA LYS A 11 -12.32 8.65 -9.38
C LYS A 11 -12.18 10.13 -9.69
N THR A 12 -11.35 10.81 -8.94
CA THR A 12 -11.19 12.26 -9.12
C THR A 12 -10.49 12.61 -10.43
N LYS A 13 -9.72 11.67 -11.01
CA LYS A 13 -9.17 11.79 -12.35
C LYS A 13 -8.86 10.41 -12.99
N PRO A 14 -9.23 10.19 -14.27
CA PRO A 14 -8.80 9.01 -15.03
C PRO A 14 -7.28 8.96 -15.17
N TRP A 15 -6.69 7.75 -15.19
CA TRP A 15 -5.23 7.57 -15.32
C TRP A 15 -4.65 8.25 -16.57
N GLN A 16 -5.31 8.10 -17.72
CA GLN A 16 -4.87 8.70 -18.98
C GLN A 16 -4.68 10.22 -18.85
N LYS A 17 -5.64 10.91 -18.23
CA LYS A 17 -5.56 12.36 -18.00
C LYS A 17 -4.43 12.76 -17.05
N ILE A 18 -4.09 11.92 -16.06
CA ILE A 18 -2.95 12.17 -15.17
C ILE A 18 -1.65 12.11 -15.98
N VAL A 19 -1.53 11.14 -16.88
CA VAL A 19 -0.33 10.94 -17.73
C VAL A 19 -0.23 12.01 -18.82
N GLU A 20 -1.35 12.41 -19.43
CA GLU A 20 -1.42 13.51 -20.39
C GLU A 20 -0.83 14.80 -19.79
N GLU A 21 -1.33 15.21 -18.63
CA GLU A 21 -0.84 16.42 -17.96
C GLU A 21 0.65 16.33 -17.64
N LEU A 22 1.11 15.20 -17.10
CA LEU A 22 2.52 14.96 -16.81
C LEU A 22 3.43 15.14 -18.04
N ILE A 23 3.01 14.62 -19.19
CA ILE A 23 3.81 14.61 -20.42
C ILE A 23 3.75 15.96 -21.13
N ASP A 24 2.59 16.63 -21.10
CA ASP A 24 2.42 17.98 -21.63
C ASP A 24 3.34 18.97 -20.92
N TYR A 25 3.49 18.87 -19.59
CA TYR A 25 4.46 19.68 -18.83
C TYR A 25 5.91 19.33 -19.19
N ALA A 26 6.22 18.05 -19.37
CA ALA A 26 7.60 17.57 -19.54
C ALA A 26 8.17 17.81 -20.95
N ALA A 27 7.46 17.44 -22.01
CA ALA A 27 8.08 17.33 -23.34
C ALA A 27 7.18 17.59 -24.55
N GLY A 28 5.84 17.57 -24.44
CA GLY A 28 4.90 17.90 -25.53
C GLY A 28 5.04 17.12 -26.85
N ILE A 29 5.93 16.12 -26.93
CA ILE A 29 6.32 15.40 -28.15
C ILE A 29 6.10 13.88 -28.01
N VAL A 30 5.78 13.39 -26.81
CA VAL A 30 5.64 11.95 -26.54
C VAL A 30 4.16 11.57 -26.54
N ASP A 31 3.81 10.44 -27.16
CA ASP A 31 2.44 9.92 -27.16
C ASP A 31 2.04 9.49 -25.74
N SER A 32 1.38 10.40 -25.03
CA SER A 32 0.94 10.23 -23.65
C SER A 32 -0.07 9.11 -23.48
N ASN A 33 -0.89 8.87 -24.50
CA ASN A 33 -1.88 7.80 -24.49
C ASN A 33 -1.22 6.42 -24.55
N GLU A 34 -0.18 6.28 -25.36
CA GLU A 34 0.56 5.01 -25.42
C GLU A 34 1.30 4.74 -24.10
N ILE A 35 1.97 5.74 -23.52
CA ILE A 35 2.62 5.60 -22.21
C ILE A 35 1.62 5.24 -21.12
N ALA A 36 0.45 5.90 -21.08
CA ALA A 36 -0.58 5.61 -20.10
C ALA A 36 -1.06 4.16 -20.20
N LYS A 37 -1.35 3.69 -21.42
CA LYS A 37 -1.81 2.31 -21.68
C LYS A 37 -0.75 1.28 -21.33
N GLN A 38 0.49 1.47 -21.77
CA GLN A 38 1.58 0.53 -21.48
C GLN A 38 1.89 0.46 -19.98
N THR A 39 1.82 1.60 -19.29
CA THR A 39 1.97 1.64 -17.82
C THR A 39 0.91 0.77 -17.14
N LEU A 40 -0.37 0.93 -17.50
CA LEU A 40 -1.45 0.13 -16.92
C LEU A 40 -1.29 -1.36 -17.26
N ARG A 41 -0.98 -1.71 -18.51
CA ARG A 41 -0.75 -3.10 -18.93
C ARG A 41 0.37 -3.74 -18.13
N ASN A 42 1.49 -3.05 -17.93
CA ASN A 42 2.61 -3.56 -17.17
C ASN A 42 2.27 -3.75 -15.69
N VAL A 43 1.59 -2.78 -15.07
CA VAL A 43 1.09 -2.90 -13.70
C VAL A 43 0.15 -4.12 -13.56
N GLN A 44 -0.83 -4.25 -14.46
CA GLN A 44 -1.83 -5.32 -14.43
C GLN A 44 -1.22 -6.72 -14.65
N ASN A 45 -0.28 -6.85 -15.58
CA ASN A 45 0.39 -8.12 -15.85
C ASN A 45 1.16 -8.60 -14.62
N ARG A 46 1.86 -7.67 -13.94
CA ARG A 46 2.65 -7.99 -12.74
C ARG A 46 1.81 -8.23 -11.50
N TYR A 47 0.65 -7.58 -11.37
CA TYR A 47 -0.30 -7.81 -10.26
C TYR A 47 -0.73 -9.26 -10.11
N SER A 48 -0.75 -10.02 -11.20
CA SER A 48 -1.19 -11.42 -11.22
C SER A 48 -0.23 -12.38 -10.54
N ASN A 49 0.95 -11.91 -10.12
CA ASN A 49 1.96 -12.72 -9.43
C ASN A 49 2.35 -12.16 -8.06
N LEU A 50 1.83 -10.99 -7.66
CA LEU A 50 2.23 -10.30 -6.43
C LEU A 50 1.85 -11.08 -5.16
N GLU A 51 0.81 -11.90 -5.21
CA GLU A 51 0.42 -12.79 -4.12
C GLU A 51 1.46 -13.90 -3.85
N ASN A 52 2.32 -14.20 -4.83
CA ASN A 52 3.40 -15.16 -4.70
C ASN A 52 4.73 -14.51 -4.28
N ASP A 53 4.81 -13.18 -4.30
CA ASP A 53 6.03 -12.47 -3.91
C ASP A 53 6.24 -12.57 -2.39
N PRO A 54 7.40 -13.10 -1.93
CA PRO A 54 7.64 -13.31 -0.51
C PRO A 54 7.73 -12.00 0.28
N SER A 55 8.21 -10.91 -0.34
CA SER A 55 8.33 -9.62 0.33
C SER A 55 6.96 -8.94 0.48
N VAL A 56 6.07 -9.06 -0.49
CA VAL A 56 4.67 -8.60 -0.37
C VAL A 56 3.93 -9.38 0.71
N LYS A 57 4.08 -10.71 0.70
CA LYS A 57 3.50 -11.57 1.75
C LYS A 57 4.07 -11.22 3.13
N ALA A 58 5.37 -11.01 3.25
CA ALA A 58 6.02 -10.63 4.50
C ALA A 58 5.51 -9.28 5.02
N ALA A 59 5.37 -8.28 4.15
CA ALA A 59 4.86 -6.97 4.55
C ALA A 59 3.41 -7.04 5.07
N PHE A 60 2.54 -7.78 4.38
CA PHE A 60 1.16 -7.95 4.83
C PHE A 60 1.06 -8.81 6.11
N LYS A 61 1.91 -9.84 6.23
CA LYS A 61 2.04 -10.64 7.46
C LYS A 61 2.49 -9.79 8.65
N PHE A 62 3.44 -8.88 8.46
CA PHE A 62 3.84 -7.93 9.49
C PHE A 62 2.66 -7.08 9.97
N LEU A 63 1.85 -6.56 9.04
CA LEU A 63 0.66 -5.78 9.36
C LEU A 63 -0.34 -6.57 10.24
N LEU A 64 -0.51 -7.87 9.93
CA LEU A 64 -1.34 -8.77 10.75
C LEU A 64 -0.73 -9.00 12.13
N GLU A 65 0.57 -9.25 12.23
CA GLU A 65 1.26 -9.43 13.52
C GLU A 65 1.11 -8.19 14.41
N VAL A 66 1.20 -6.99 13.84
CA VAL A 66 0.93 -5.74 14.56
C VAL A 66 -0.53 -5.69 15.02
N ALA A 67 -1.49 -5.95 14.13
CA ALA A 67 -2.90 -5.94 14.50
C ALA A 67 -3.21 -6.94 15.62
N ILE A 68 -2.64 -8.15 15.55
CA ILE A 68 -2.79 -9.21 16.56
C ILE A 68 -2.14 -8.82 17.89
N ALA A 69 -0.93 -8.26 17.85
CA ALA A 69 -0.22 -7.84 19.06
C ALA A 69 -1.09 -6.92 19.92
N PHE A 70 -1.74 -5.95 19.28
CA PHE A 70 -2.61 -4.99 19.94
C PHE A 70 -4.01 -5.54 20.31
N GLN A 71 -4.30 -6.82 20.02
CA GLN A 71 -5.42 -7.57 20.62
C GLN A 71 -5.02 -8.29 21.92
N LYS A 72 -3.71 -8.40 22.22
CA LYS A 72 -3.20 -9.10 23.40
C LYS A 72 -3.09 -8.16 24.59
N ASP A 73 -3.12 -8.73 25.79
CA ASP A 73 -2.90 -8.00 27.05
C ASP A 73 -1.52 -7.33 27.10
N LYS A 74 -0.53 -7.93 26.41
CA LYS A 74 0.86 -7.48 26.40
C LYS A 74 1.40 -7.37 24.96
N PRO A 75 1.07 -6.29 24.23
CA PRO A 75 1.40 -6.15 22.81
C PRO A 75 2.90 -6.19 22.53
N VAL A 76 3.71 -5.53 23.37
CA VAL A 76 5.17 -5.47 23.17
C VAL A 76 5.82 -6.85 23.38
N GLU A 77 5.44 -7.57 24.44
CA GLU A 77 5.93 -8.93 24.70
C GLU A 77 5.56 -9.88 23.54
N TYR A 78 4.35 -9.75 22.98
CA TYR A 78 3.97 -10.50 21.79
C TYR A 78 4.90 -10.17 20.60
N LEU A 79 5.08 -8.90 20.25
CA LEU A 79 5.95 -8.51 19.13
C LEU A 79 7.40 -8.97 19.31
N GLN A 80 7.91 -8.98 20.54
CA GLN A 80 9.23 -9.52 20.85
C GLN A 80 9.31 -11.03 20.63
N SER A 81 8.30 -11.78 21.09
CA SER A 81 8.25 -13.23 20.88
C SER A 81 8.22 -13.62 19.39
N ARG A 82 7.76 -12.71 18.52
CA ARG A 82 7.74 -12.88 17.06
C ARG A 82 9.01 -12.34 16.37
N GLY A 83 9.99 -11.85 17.14
CA GLY A 83 11.22 -11.25 16.63
C GLY A 83 11.02 -9.93 15.88
N ILE A 84 9.89 -9.24 16.12
CA ILE A 84 9.58 -7.94 15.51
C ILE A 84 10.22 -6.80 16.29
N LEU A 85 10.12 -6.83 17.63
CA LEU A 85 10.77 -5.84 18.50
C LEU A 85 11.92 -6.49 19.28
N ASP A 86 12.94 -5.69 19.57
CA ASP A 86 14.15 -6.10 20.29
C ASP A 86 14.18 -5.64 21.75
N SER A 87 13.25 -4.76 22.14
CA SER A 87 13.24 -4.08 23.44
C SER A 87 11.81 -3.86 23.95
N ASN A 88 11.68 -3.73 25.27
CA ASN A 88 10.38 -3.54 25.94
C ASN A 88 9.80 -2.14 25.74
N GLU A 89 10.59 -1.20 25.22
CA GLU A 89 10.14 0.16 24.98
C GLU A 89 9.60 0.29 23.56
N PHE A 90 8.30 0.56 23.46
CA PHE A 90 7.61 0.77 22.20
C PHE A 90 7.86 2.17 21.61
N SER A 91 8.17 2.24 20.32
CA SER A 91 8.09 3.48 19.55
C SER A 91 7.75 3.21 18.08
N ILE A 92 7.08 4.16 17.42
CA ILE A 92 6.73 4.03 15.99
C ILE A 92 7.98 3.91 15.11
N LEU A 93 9.08 4.57 15.49
CA LEU A 93 10.36 4.48 14.78
C LEU A 93 10.98 3.08 14.87
N LYS A 94 10.90 2.44 16.05
CA LYS A 94 11.34 1.04 16.22
C LYS A 94 10.46 0.10 15.40
N LEU A 95 9.15 0.31 15.38
CA LEU A 95 8.23 -0.47 14.56
C LEU A 95 8.50 -0.31 13.06
N ALA A 96 8.80 0.91 12.60
CA ALA A 96 9.17 1.17 11.20
C ALA A 96 10.49 0.49 10.83
N ARG A 97 11.50 0.53 11.71
CA ARG A 97 12.76 -0.21 11.52
C ARG A 97 12.51 -1.72 11.46
N ALA A 98 11.65 -2.23 12.33
CA ALA A 98 11.26 -3.64 12.33
C ALA A 98 10.57 -4.03 11.01
N ALA A 99 9.66 -3.20 10.48
CA ALA A 99 9.01 -3.43 9.20
C ALA A 99 10.00 -3.55 8.03
N VAL A 100 11.06 -2.74 8.01
CA VAL A 100 12.11 -2.81 6.98
C VAL A 100 12.96 -4.08 7.09
N ASN A 101 13.20 -4.54 8.30
CA ASN A 101 14.06 -5.70 8.56
C ASN A 101 13.30 -7.04 8.56
N TYR A 102 11.97 -7.01 8.67
CA TYR A 102 11.15 -8.21 8.76
C TYR A 102 11.30 -9.09 7.51
N LYS A 103 11.80 -10.31 7.72
CA LYS A 103 12.05 -11.31 6.65
C LYS A 103 12.83 -10.75 5.45
N LYS A 104 13.77 -9.82 5.70
CA LYS A 104 14.50 -9.10 4.65
C LYS A 104 15.29 -10.00 3.68
N GLU A 105 15.65 -11.21 4.09
CA GLU A 105 16.41 -12.17 3.29
C GLU A 105 15.53 -12.91 2.26
N GLU A 106 14.20 -12.87 2.39
CA GLU A 106 13.26 -13.52 1.48
C GLU A 106 12.98 -12.62 0.25
N VAL A 107 13.90 -12.63 -0.74
CA VAL A 107 13.87 -11.74 -1.92
C VAL A 107 13.76 -12.51 -3.22
N VAL A 108 12.79 -12.12 -4.06
CA VAL A 108 12.69 -12.52 -5.48
C VAL A 108 12.93 -11.32 -6.39
N SER A 109 12.40 -10.14 -6.04
CA SER A 109 12.71 -8.86 -6.69
C SER A 109 13.05 -7.82 -5.63
N HIS A 110 14.18 -7.14 -5.82
CA HIS A 110 14.62 -6.06 -4.93
C HIS A 110 13.69 -4.83 -5.04
N GLU A 111 13.16 -4.57 -6.23
CA GLU A 111 12.18 -3.51 -6.47
C GLU A 111 10.90 -3.79 -5.69
N TYR A 112 10.35 -5.01 -5.79
CA TYR A 112 9.09 -5.36 -5.10
C TYR A 112 9.28 -5.41 -3.60
N GLN A 113 10.44 -5.87 -3.14
CA GLN A 113 10.80 -5.76 -1.74
C GLN A 113 10.81 -4.30 -1.26
N THR A 114 11.42 -3.41 -2.03
CA THR A 114 11.48 -1.98 -1.69
C THR A 114 10.08 -1.39 -1.64
N PHE A 115 9.23 -1.69 -2.63
CA PHE A 115 7.84 -1.23 -2.64
C PHE A 115 7.05 -1.76 -1.45
N ALA A 116 7.14 -3.05 -1.15
CA ALA A 116 6.42 -3.67 -0.04
C ALA A 116 6.82 -3.05 1.30
N LYS A 117 8.13 -2.94 1.58
CA LYS A 117 8.66 -2.41 2.84
C LYS A 117 8.32 -0.94 3.02
N GLN A 118 8.55 -0.11 2.01
CA GLN A 118 8.25 1.32 2.12
C GLN A 118 6.75 1.58 2.23
N SER A 119 5.92 0.84 1.50
CA SER A 119 4.46 0.97 1.58
C SER A 119 3.93 0.57 2.96
N LEU A 120 4.51 -0.45 3.58
CA LEU A 120 4.19 -0.84 4.95
C LEU A 120 4.56 0.24 5.96
N VAL A 121 5.79 0.79 5.86
CA VAL A 121 6.25 1.88 6.74
C VAL A 121 5.36 3.11 6.59
N ASP A 122 5.08 3.52 5.35
CA ASP A 122 4.25 4.68 5.06
C ASP A 122 2.81 4.47 5.56
N ALA A 123 2.25 3.28 5.40
CA ALA A 123 0.91 2.97 5.89
C ALA A 123 0.82 3.07 7.42
N LEU A 124 1.80 2.50 8.14
CA LEU A 124 1.85 2.57 9.60
C LEU A 124 2.08 4.00 10.11
N ASN A 125 3.00 4.74 9.49
CA ASN A 125 3.27 6.13 9.86
C ASN A 125 2.05 7.03 9.58
N HIS A 126 1.42 6.89 8.41
CA HIS A 126 0.24 7.67 8.05
C HIS A 126 -0.93 7.35 8.98
N TRP A 127 -1.16 6.07 9.29
CA TRP A 127 -2.13 5.67 10.31
C TRP A 127 -1.84 6.31 11.67
N TYR A 128 -0.59 6.25 12.13
CA TYR A 128 -0.17 6.77 13.42
C TYR A 128 -0.38 8.28 13.52
N ILE A 129 0.09 9.05 12.54
CA ILE A 129 -0.06 10.51 12.48
C ILE A 129 -1.54 10.91 12.47
N ASN A 130 -2.38 10.26 11.65
CA ASN A 130 -3.81 10.59 11.57
C ASN A 130 -4.61 10.19 12.83
N ASN A 131 -4.01 9.45 13.75
CA ASN A 131 -4.63 9.05 15.00
C ASN A 131 -3.91 9.61 16.24
N ILE A 132 -2.94 10.50 16.05
CA ILE A 132 -2.12 11.07 17.13
C ILE A 132 -2.97 11.94 18.09
N ASP A 133 -3.83 12.79 17.53
CA ASP A 133 -4.70 13.69 18.30
C ASP A 133 -5.73 12.93 19.14
N LYS A 134 -6.04 11.70 18.73
CA LYS A 134 -6.94 10.81 19.46
C LYS A 134 -6.22 9.97 20.52
N GLY A 135 -4.89 10.06 20.59
CA GLY A 135 -4.02 9.42 21.58
C GLY A 135 -3.54 10.37 22.68
N VAL A 136 -3.87 11.66 22.59
CA VAL A 136 -3.67 12.65 23.64
C VAL A 136 -4.91 12.66 24.52
N SER A 137 -4.77 12.23 25.78
CA SER A 137 -5.83 12.38 26.78
C SER A 137 -5.78 13.80 27.34
N LEU A 138 -6.93 14.43 27.55
CA LEU A 138 -7.06 15.77 28.17
C LEU A 138 -6.38 15.89 29.55
N PHE A 139 -5.98 14.76 30.15
CA PHE A 139 -5.38 14.67 31.48
C PHE A 139 -4.00 14.02 31.48
N ASN A 140 -3.39 13.75 30.31
CA ASN A 140 -2.05 13.17 30.23
C ASN A 140 -1.32 13.68 28.98
N ASP A 141 -0.36 14.60 29.19
CA ASP A 141 0.43 15.23 28.13
C ASP A 141 1.43 14.27 27.44
N LYS A 142 1.55 13.02 27.89
CA LYS A 142 2.40 12.02 27.27
C LYS A 142 1.63 11.19 26.24
N LEU A 143 2.04 11.32 24.98
CA LEU A 143 1.55 10.55 23.86
C LEU A 143 1.67 9.03 24.11
N ASN A 144 0.54 8.33 24.23
CA ASN A 144 0.55 6.88 24.39
C ASN A 144 0.48 6.19 23.01
N SER A 145 1.66 5.82 22.49
CA SER A 145 1.80 5.20 21.18
C SER A 145 1.09 3.84 21.06
N GLU A 146 0.96 3.11 22.16
CA GLU A 146 0.24 1.82 22.19
C GLU A 146 -1.27 2.03 22.04
N GLN A 147 -1.84 3.06 22.68
CA GLN A 147 -3.26 3.40 22.53
C GLN A 147 -3.63 3.82 21.10
N ILE A 148 -2.70 4.47 20.39
CA ILE A 148 -2.90 4.85 18.97
C ILE A 148 -3.01 3.59 18.10
N LEU A 149 -2.13 2.61 18.32
CA LEU A 149 -2.10 1.37 17.55
C LEU A 149 -3.13 0.34 18.00
N TYR A 150 -3.67 0.45 19.22
CA TYR A 150 -4.80 -0.36 19.67
C TYR A 150 -5.96 -0.35 18.67
N LYS A 151 -6.20 0.77 17.99
CA LYS A 151 -7.27 0.88 16.99
C LYS A 151 -7.03 0.04 15.73
N VAL A 152 -5.78 -0.31 15.41
CA VAL A 152 -5.44 -1.22 14.30
C VAL A 152 -5.98 -2.63 14.59
N SER A 153 -6.14 -3.00 15.86
CA SER A 153 -6.53 -4.34 16.30
C SER A 153 -7.97 -4.73 15.95
N ASN A 154 -8.84 -3.77 15.60
CA ASN A 154 -10.21 -4.05 15.19
C ASN A 154 -10.35 -4.05 13.66
N GLY A 155 -11.43 -4.65 13.15
CA GLY A 155 -11.63 -4.80 11.71
C GLY A 155 -11.73 -3.48 10.96
N SER A 156 -12.23 -2.40 11.58
CA SER A 156 -12.27 -1.08 10.96
C SER A 156 -10.87 -0.49 10.80
N GLY A 157 -10.06 -0.51 11.86
CA GLY A 157 -8.71 0.03 11.80
C GLY A 157 -7.78 -0.82 10.94
N PHE A 158 -7.89 -2.14 11.01
CA PHE A 158 -7.19 -3.04 10.10
C PHE A 158 -7.55 -2.76 8.63
N CYS A 159 -8.84 -2.59 8.35
CA CYS A 159 -9.33 -2.26 7.01
C CYS A 159 -8.72 -0.97 6.45
N GLU A 160 -8.64 0.07 7.28
CA GLU A 160 -8.07 1.36 6.86
C GLU A 160 -6.54 1.28 6.68
N VAL A 161 -5.78 0.69 7.61
CA VAL A 161 -4.33 0.56 7.43
C VAL A 161 -3.97 -0.40 6.28
N SER A 162 -4.78 -1.45 6.05
CA SER A 162 -4.63 -2.33 4.89
C SER A 162 -4.87 -1.57 3.58
N ARG A 163 -5.89 -0.70 3.53
CA ARG A 163 -6.09 0.18 2.37
C ARG A 163 -4.90 1.12 2.17
N LEU A 164 -4.37 1.71 3.24
CA LEU A 164 -3.18 2.56 3.15
C LEU A 164 -1.98 1.81 2.56
N PHE A 165 -1.75 0.57 3.02
CA PHE A 165 -0.72 -0.30 2.47
C PHE A 165 -0.90 -0.53 0.96
N PHE A 166 -2.08 -0.98 0.54
CA PHE A 166 -2.35 -1.23 -0.88
C PHE A 166 -2.29 0.04 -1.73
N SER A 167 -2.75 1.17 -1.19
CA SER A 167 -2.64 2.48 -1.84
C SER A 167 -1.19 2.86 -2.07
N LYS A 168 -0.34 2.80 -1.04
CA LYS A 168 1.07 3.17 -1.14
C LYS A 168 1.86 2.21 -2.04
N PHE A 169 1.49 0.94 -2.01
CA PHE A 169 2.06 -0.05 -2.92
C PHE A 169 1.70 0.25 -4.38
N THR A 170 0.43 0.52 -4.64
CA THR A 170 -0.09 0.84 -5.99
C THR A 170 0.53 2.13 -6.53
N GLU A 171 0.63 3.17 -5.70
CA GLU A 171 1.27 4.45 -6.03
C GLU A 171 2.70 4.23 -6.54
N ARG A 172 3.51 3.47 -5.78
CA ARG A 172 4.91 3.16 -6.16
C ARG A 172 5.00 2.37 -7.44
N TYR A 173 4.12 1.40 -7.61
CA TYR A 173 4.03 0.61 -8.82
C TYR A 173 3.72 1.48 -10.05
N LEU A 174 2.71 2.35 -9.95
CA LEU A 174 2.35 3.27 -11.03
C LEU A 174 3.50 4.22 -11.37
N LYS A 175 4.13 4.84 -10.36
CA LYS A 175 5.29 5.72 -10.58
C LYS A 175 6.44 4.99 -11.29
N TYR A 176 6.81 3.81 -10.79
CA TYR A 176 7.92 3.04 -11.35
C TYR A 176 7.69 2.67 -12.81
N PHE A 177 6.51 2.11 -13.13
CA PHE A 177 6.22 1.72 -14.50
C PHE A 177 6.03 2.93 -15.41
N LEU A 178 5.42 4.01 -14.92
CA LEU A 178 5.31 5.25 -15.69
C LEU A 178 6.68 5.81 -16.07
N GLU A 179 7.61 5.89 -15.12
CA GLU A 179 8.98 6.37 -15.38
C GLU A 179 9.75 5.44 -16.31
N ARG A 180 9.54 4.13 -16.17
CA ARG A 180 10.13 3.12 -17.05
C ARG A 180 9.60 3.24 -18.48
N GLU A 181 8.29 3.29 -18.69
CA GLU A 181 7.68 3.44 -20.01
C GLU A 181 8.11 4.76 -20.65
N ALA A 182 8.04 5.88 -19.92
CA ALA A 182 8.47 7.18 -20.44
C ALA A 182 9.95 7.18 -20.85
N SER A 183 10.81 6.48 -20.12
CA SER A 183 12.23 6.37 -20.44
C SER A 183 12.53 5.62 -21.74
N GLU A 184 11.62 4.76 -22.21
CA GLU A 184 11.75 4.08 -23.52
C GLU A 184 11.53 5.05 -24.69
N TYR A 185 10.68 6.05 -24.51
CA TYR A 185 10.38 7.07 -25.53
C TYR A 185 11.27 8.33 -25.42
N ILE A 186 11.78 8.63 -24.22
CA ILE A 186 12.62 9.81 -23.96
C ILE A 186 14.12 9.42 -24.06
N SER A 187 14.69 9.69 -25.23
CA SER A 187 16.12 9.44 -25.53
C SER A 187 17.07 10.52 -25.01
N ASN A 188 16.57 11.71 -24.67
CA ASN A 188 17.37 12.86 -24.21
C ASN A 188 17.38 12.96 -22.67
N THR A 189 18.58 12.97 -22.07
CA THR A 189 18.79 13.07 -20.61
C THR A 189 18.16 14.31 -19.98
N THR A 190 18.20 15.47 -20.65
CA THR A 190 17.58 16.72 -20.15
C THR A 190 16.06 16.57 -20.08
N LEU A 191 15.44 15.97 -21.11
CA LEU A 191 14.01 15.71 -21.12
C LEU A 191 13.61 14.67 -20.08
N ARG A 192 14.46 13.65 -19.86
CA ARG A 192 14.23 12.64 -18.82
C ARG A 192 14.25 13.26 -17.43
N ASN A 193 15.24 14.10 -17.13
CA ASN A 193 15.31 14.80 -15.85
C ASN A 193 14.12 15.73 -15.63
N LYS A 194 13.67 16.42 -16.68
CA LYS A 194 12.48 17.27 -16.62
C LYS A 194 11.22 16.42 -16.37
N PHE A 195 11.07 15.28 -17.04
CA PHE A 195 9.97 14.35 -16.79
C PHE A 195 9.95 13.84 -15.35
N SER A 196 11.10 13.39 -14.81
CA SER A 196 11.18 12.93 -13.42
C SER A 196 10.85 14.07 -12.43
N GLN A 197 11.22 15.33 -12.73
CA GLN A 197 10.82 16.48 -11.91
C GLN A 197 9.30 16.72 -11.94
N GLU A 198 8.69 16.70 -13.12
CA GLU A 198 7.23 16.85 -13.26
C GLU A 198 6.46 15.70 -12.59
N LEU A 199 7.01 14.48 -12.65
CA LEU A 199 6.46 13.32 -11.96
C LEU A 199 6.41 13.53 -10.44
N GLU A 200 7.46 14.11 -9.86
CA GLU A 200 7.48 14.43 -8.42
C GLU A 200 6.53 15.59 -8.08
N LEU A 201 6.42 16.62 -8.92
CA LEU A 201 5.48 17.73 -8.72
C LEU A 201 4.01 17.29 -8.74
N ASN A 202 3.70 16.27 -9.53
CA ASN A 202 2.33 15.75 -9.72
C ASN A 202 2.07 14.43 -8.98
N VAL A 203 2.96 14.05 -8.05
CA VAL A 203 2.86 12.79 -7.29
C VAL A 203 1.53 12.65 -6.53
N GLU A 204 0.92 13.77 -6.15
CA GLU A 204 -0.36 13.80 -5.45
C GLU A 204 -1.50 13.21 -6.30
N ASN A 205 -1.52 13.48 -7.61
CA ASN A 205 -2.53 12.94 -8.51
C ASN A 205 -2.43 11.40 -8.59
N ILE A 206 -1.21 10.87 -8.73
CA ILE A 206 -0.95 9.43 -8.74
C ILE A 206 -1.32 8.81 -7.38
N SER A 207 -0.95 9.45 -6.28
CA SER A 207 -1.25 9.01 -4.92
C SER A 207 -2.76 8.91 -4.68
N LYS A 208 -3.51 9.94 -5.11
CA LYS A 208 -4.97 10.01 -4.99
C LYS A 208 -5.64 8.91 -5.81
N HIS A 209 -5.19 8.72 -7.04
CA HIS A 209 -5.65 7.66 -7.92
C HIS A 209 -5.42 6.26 -7.33
N ALA A 210 -4.23 6.02 -6.79
CA ALA A 210 -3.89 4.76 -6.10
C ALA A 210 -4.76 4.55 -4.84
N PHE A 211 -5.05 5.61 -4.09
CA PHE A 211 -5.88 5.57 -2.89
C PHE A 211 -7.36 5.29 -3.18
N GLU A 212 -7.88 5.79 -4.30
CA GLU A 212 -9.21 5.49 -4.81
C GLU A 212 -9.28 4.03 -5.29
N THR A 213 -8.29 3.58 -6.06
CA THR A 213 -8.19 2.19 -6.51
C THR A 213 -8.14 1.21 -5.34
N ALA A 214 -7.35 1.51 -4.30
CA ALA A 214 -7.25 0.66 -3.11
C ALA A 214 -8.54 0.62 -2.28
N LYS A 215 -9.50 1.55 -2.48
CA LYS A 215 -10.78 1.57 -1.76
C LYS A 215 -11.60 0.30 -1.95
N ILE A 216 -11.48 -0.37 -3.10
CA ILE A 216 -12.16 -1.64 -3.37
C ILE A 216 -11.84 -2.70 -2.30
N THR A 217 -10.63 -2.65 -1.73
CA THR A 217 -10.19 -3.60 -0.71
C THR A 217 -10.97 -3.46 0.61
N GLN A 218 -11.41 -2.24 0.94
CA GLN A 218 -12.16 -1.98 2.18
C GLN A 218 -13.45 -2.78 2.29
N SER A 219 -14.08 -3.08 1.15
CA SER A 219 -15.36 -3.80 1.11
C SER A 219 -15.30 -5.20 1.71
N PHE A 220 -14.10 -5.80 1.79
CA PHE A 220 -13.91 -7.16 2.31
C PHE A 220 -12.83 -7.29 3.39
N SER A 221 -11.90 -6.34 3.53
CA SER A 221 -10.78 -6.44 4.49
C SER A 221 -11.22 -6.65 5.94
N ALA A 222 -12.22 -5.90 6.42
CA ALA A 222 -12.71 -6.03 7.79
C ALA A 222 -13.33 -7.42 8.06
N GLY A 223 -14.18 -7.88 7.14
CA GLY A 223 -14.84 -9.19 7.26
C GLY A 223 -13.85 -10.34 7.20
N TRP A 224 -12.87 -10.26 6.29
CA TRP A 224 -11.78 -11.23 6.22
C TRP A 224 -10.98 -11.26 7.53
N PHE A 225 -10.60 -10.10 8.06
CA PHE A 225 -9.84 -9.98 9.30
C PHE A 225 -10.54 -10.67 10.48
N TYR A 226 -11.83 -10.40 10.69
CA TYR A 226 -12.61 -11.04 11.78
C TYR A 226 -12.74 -12.56 11.61
N ASN A 227 -12.85 -13.05 10.38
CA ASN A 227 -13.04 -14.47 10.12
C ASN A 227 -11.75 -15.30 10.24
N HIS A 228 -10.60 -14.71 9.93
CA HIS A 228 -9.34 -15.45 9.82
C HIS A 228 -8.36 -15.19 10.95
N VAL A 229 -8.29 -13.98 11.52
CA VAL A 229 -7.30 -13.67 12.55
C VAL A 229 -7.66 -14.33 13.87
N LYS A 230 -8.87 -14.10 14.42
CA LYS A 230 -9.34 -14.76 15.67
C LYS A 230 -8.30 -14.83 16.81
N GLY A 231 -7.43 -13.82 16.91
CA GLY A 231 -6.35 -13.74 17.90
C GLY A 231 -5.05 -14.48 17.55
N GLU A 232 -4.97 -15.14 16.40
CA GLU A 232 -3.79 -15.85 15.90
C GLU A 232 -3.45 -15.43 14.47
N LEU A 233 -2.23 -15.74 14.04
CA LEU A 233 -1.83 -15.41 12.69
C LEU A 233 -2.46 -16.42 11.69
N PRO A 234 -3.17 -15.96 10.65
CA PRO A 234 -3.67 -16.85 9.60
C PRO A 234 -2.53 -17.61 8.91
N SER A 235 -2.88 -18.76 8.33
CA SER A 235 -1.90 -19.55 7.57
C SER A 235 -1.39 -18.79 6.35
N ASP A 236 -0.19 -19.13 5.90
CA ASP A 236 0.42 -18.53 4.70
C ASP A 236 -0.48 -18.68 3.45
N ASN A 237 -1.28 -19.74 3.37
CA ASN A 237 -2.25 -19.96 2.29
C ASN A 237 -3.46 -19.01 2.37
N GLU A 238 -3.97 -18.73 3.57
CA GLU A 238 -5.06 -17.76 3.77
C GLU A 238 -4.59 -16.34 3.46
N ILE A 239 -3.39 -15.99 3.92
CA ILE A 239 -2.73 -14.71 3.64
C ILE A 239 -2.55 -14.55 2.11
N LYS A 240 -2.03 -15.58 1.44
CA LYS A 240 -1.90 -15.61 -0.03
C LYS A 240 -3.26 -15.43 -0.72
N GLY A 241 -4.29 -16.15 -0.25
CA GLY A 241 -5.64 -16.04 -0.80
C GLY A 241 -6.23 -14.63 -0.69
N PHE A 242 -5.99 -13.95 0.43
CA PHE A 242 -6.38 -12.55 0.61
C PHE A 242 -5.65 -11.62 -0.37
N LEU A 243 -4.33 -11.75 -0.47
CA LEU A 243 -3.53 -10.94 -1.40
C LEU A 243 -3.97 -11.16 -2.85
N ALA A 244 -4.18 -12.41 -3.27
CA ALA A 244 -4.68 -12.76 -4.60
C ALA A 244 -6.03 -12.08 -4.87
N HIS A 245 -6.95 -12.12 -3.90
CA HIS A 245 -8.25 -11.47 -4.02
C HIS A 245 -8.11 -9.95 -4.13
N ALA A 246 -7.28 -9.34 -3.29
CA ALA A 246 -7.07 -7.90 -3.25
C ALA A 246 -6.42 -7.36 -4.52
N PHE A 247 -5.27 -7.92 -4.92
CA PHE A 247 -4.62 -7.54 -6.18
C PHE A 247 -5.49 -7.85 -7.39
N GLY A 248 -6.24 -8.96 -7.39
CA GLY A 248 -7.18 -9.27 -8.46
C GLY A 248 -8.37 -8.30 -8.55
N LYS A 249 -8.84 -7.74 -7.42
CA LYS A 249 -9.85 -6.67 -7.39
C LYS A 249 -9.28 -5.35 -7.91
N MET A 250 -8.11 -4.94 -7.41
CA MET A 250 -7.46 -3.70 -7.87
C MET A 250 -7.05 -3.76 -9.34
N LYS A 251 -6.59 -4.92 -9.83
CA LYS A 251 -6.31 -5.14 -11.26
C LYS A 251 -7.54 -4.87 -12.13
N ARG A 252 -8.72 -5.37 -11.73
CA ARG A 252 -9.97 -5.11 -12.45
C ARG A 252 -10.36 -3.64 -12.43
N GLU A 253 -10.19 -2.99 -11.29
CA GLU A 253 -10.45 -1.56 -11.13
C GLU A 253 -9.55 -0.68 -12.03
N LEU A 254 -8.32 -1.14 -12.31
CA LEU A 254 -7.42 -0.50 -13.27
C LEU A 254 -7.75 -0.85 -14.73
N LEU A 255 -8.32 -2.05 -15.00
CA LEU A 255 -8.74 -2.48 -16.34
C LEU A 255 -9.95 -1.71 -16.85
N GLU A 256 -10.92 -1.42 -15.96
CA GLU A 256 -12.11 -0.63 -16.32
C GLU A 256 -11.76 0.78 -16.82
N GLU A 257 -10.53 1.27 -16.59
CA GLU A 257 -10.04 2.54 -17.11
C GLU A 257 -9.34 2.47 -18.47
N GLU A 258 -8.86 1.30 -18.90
CA GLU A 258 -8.26 1.18 -20.24
C GLU A 258 -9.34 1.25 -21.33
N ILE A 259 -10.57 0.88 -20.96
CA ILE A 259 -11.74 0.75 -21.86
C ILE A 259 -12.53 2.06 -21.97
N ASN A 260 -12.42 2.95 -20.97
CA ASN A 260 -13.13 4.23 -20.90
C ASN A 260 -12.22 5.41 -21.24
#